data_AF-B8BT07-F1
#
_entry.id   AF-B8BT07-F1
#
_cell.length_a   1.000
_cell.length_b   1.000
_cell.length_c   1.000
_cell.angle_alpha   90.00
_cell.angle_beta   90.00
_cell.angle_gamma   90.00
#
_symmetry.space_group_name_H-M   'P 1'
#
loop_
_entity.id
_entity.type
_entity.pdbx_description
1 polymer ?
#
loop_
_entity_poly.entity_id
_entity_poly.type
_entity_poly.pdbx_seq_one_letter_code
_entity_poly.pdbx_strand_id
1 'polypeptide(L)'
;MTQSMPSDGSHNHPSSSIARPASASPHDNALRDGSHNHPPSNTMELIQSRLSELNLSLPSPGAPKANYQLIHRDGDLLYLSGHLPIKGDGSVMTGCCAPGDVIANSSETNPTHALVPTETGYEAAKHCALNLLSTLQSYLSTHVTVTNPSTGQRQPADLSNITKVIKLFGIVRSHSDFTEQHLVMNGASDLLGQVLGKEVGGCHARSAIGTNTLPLGICVEVEMIAKISDI
;
A
#
# COMPACT_ATOMS: atom_id res chain seq x y z
N MET A 1 41.20 -36.40 39.72
CA MET A 1 42.54 -35.98 39.23
C MET A 1 42.42 -34.56 38.74
N THR A 2 42.96 -33.66 39.56
CA THR A 2 43.09 -32.22 39.40
C THR A 2 44.34 -31.88 38.58
N GLN A 3 44.26 -30.82 37.75
CA GLN A 3 45.34 -29.91 37.31
C GLN A 3 44.64 -28.82 36.48
N SER A 4 44.48 -27.52 36.79
CA SER A 4 45.17 -26.45 37.55
C SER A 4 46.39 -25.79 36.86
N MET A 5 46.11 -24.60 36.30
CA MET A 5 46.92 -23.34 36.25
C MET A 5 48.07 -23.23 35.22
N PRO A 6 48.51 -22.01 34.78
CA PRO A 6 48.32 -20.70 35.43
C PRO A 6 47.89 -19.50 34.56
N SER A 7 47.73 -18.39 35.28
CA SER A 7 47.27 -17.05 34.98
C SER A 7 48.35 -16.06 34.48
N ASP A 8 47.83 -14.88 34.14
CA ASP A 8 48.44 -13.53 34.18
C ASP A 8 49.29 -13.00 33.02
N GLY A 9 48.91 -11.78 32.63
CA GLY A 9 49.60 -10.94 31.65
C GLY A 9 48.91 -9.59 31.48
N SER A 10 48.68 -8.88 32.58
CA SER A 10 48.24 -7.48 32.59
C SER A 10 49.39 -6.56 32.15
N HIS A 11 49.11 -5.67 31.19
CA HIS A 11 49.99 -4.54 30.90
C HIS A 11 49.26 -3.22 31.09
N ASN A 12 49.73 -2.54 32.13
CA ASN A 12 49.39 -1.23 32.64
C ASN A 12 50.34 -0.21 31.99
N HIS A 13 49.85 0.93 31.52
CA HIS A 13 50.64 2.16 31.38
C HIS A 13 49.71 3.39 31.35
N PRO A 14 50.21 4.59 31.71
CA PRO A 14 49.67 5.32 32.85
C PRO A 14 48.87 6.57 32.47
N SER A 15 48.06 6.98 33.43
CA SER A 15 47.40 8.27 33.54
C SER A 15 48.37 9.45 33.59
N SER A 16 48.10 10.52 32.83
CA SER A 16 48.44 11.89 33.25
C SER A 16 47.43 12.91 32.72
N SER A 17 46.75 13.52 33.69
CA SER A 17 45.90 14.71 33.61
C SER A 17 46.71 15.94 33.19
N ILE A 18 46.18 16.72 32.24
CA ILE A 18 46.39 18.17 32.16
C ILE A 18 45.06 18.82 31.75
N ALA A 19 44.54 19.65 32.65
CA ALA A 19 43.35 20.48 32.47
C ALA A 19 43.66 21.74 31.64
N ARG A 20 42.65 22.21 30.87
CA ARG A 20 42.50 23.64 30.51
C ARG A 20 41.03 23.97 30.20
N PRO A 21 40.50 25.14 30.64
CA PRO A 21 39.06 25.45 30.57
C PRO A 21 38.68 26.49 29.47
N ALA A 22 37.37 26.72 29.40
CA ALA A 22 36.60 27.77 28.68
C ALA A 22 36.28 27.45 27.20
N SER A 23 35.06 27.63 26.68
CA SER A 23 33.93 28.50 27.08
C SER A 23 32.62 27.98 26.49
N ALA A 24 31.53 28.00 27.26
CA ALA A 24 30.18 27.72 26.80
C ALA A 24 29.63 28.86 25.94
N SER A 25 29.12 28.54 24.76
CA SER A 25 28.27 29.42 23.95
C SER A 25 26.79 29.20 24.31
N PRO A 26 26.01 30.24 24.64
CA PRO A 26 24.68 30.06 25.22
C PRO A 26 23.57 30.19 24.18
N HIS A 27 23.43 29.26 23.24
CA HIS A 27 22.22 29.19 22.40
C HIS A 27 22.03 27.78 21.85
N ASP A 28 21.27 26.95 22.58
CA ASP A 28 20.18 26.15 22.00
C ASP A 28 19.56 25.30 23.11
N ASN A 29 18.62 25.93 23.82
CA ASN A 29 17.66 25.23 24.65
C ASN A 29 16.29 25.69 24.17
N ALA A 30 15.75 25.02 23.15
CA ALA A 30 14.40 25.22 22.69
C ALA A 30 13.84 23.95 22.03
N LEU A 31 12.78 23.44 22.67
CA LEU A 31 11.70 22.65 22.07
C LEU A 31 11.98 21.16 21.83
N ARG A 32 11.77 20.39 22.89
CA ARG A 32 10.97 19.17 22.79
C ARG A 32 9.57 19.59 22.33
N ASP A 33 9.26 19.42 21.06
CA ASP A 33 7.88 19.41 20.57
C ASP A 33 7.50 17.97 20.25
N GLY A 34 6.65 17.40 21.11
CA GLY A 34 5.91 16.19 20.81
C GLY A 34 4.75 16.57 19.91
N SER A 35 4.99 16.62 18.61
CA SER A 35 3.91 16.77 17.64
C SER A 35 3.18 15.42 17.51
N HIS A 36 2.04 15.32 18.18
CA HIS A 36 0.99 14.40 17.77
C HIS A 36 0.66 14.68 16.30
N ASN A 37 0.97 13.72 15.42
CA ASN A 37 0.57 13.72 14.02
C ASN A 37 -0.97 13.79 13.90
N HIS A 38 -1.52 15.00 13.91
CA HIS A 38 -2.85 15.24 13.38
C HIS A 38 -2.71 15.47 11.88
N PRO A 39 -3.44 14.74 11.02
CA PRO A 39 -3.48 15.05 9.60
C PRO A 39 -4.04 16.48 9.43
N PRO A 40 -3.47 17.32 8.55
CA PRO A 40 -3.97 18.67 8.32
C PRO A 40 -5.39 18.60 7.74
N SER A 41 -6.20 19.61 8.05
CA SER A 41 -7.64 19.74 7.74
C SER A 41 -8.01 19.62 6.25
N ASN A 42 -7.03 19.51 5.34
CA ASN A 42 -7.23 19.48 3.89
C ASN A 42 -6.73 18.17 3.25
N THR A 43 -6.48 17.12 4.04
CA THR A 43 -5.95 15.84 3.53
C THR A 43 -6.91 15.18 2.52
N MET A 44 -8.22 15.24 2.76
CA MET A 44 -9.21 14.70 1.80
C MET A 44 -9.29 15.54 0.52
N GLU A 45 -9.25 16.87 0.60
CA GLU A 45 -9.21 17.75 -0.57
C GLU A 45 -7.97 17.48 -1.44
N LEU A 46 -6.82 17.22 -0.80
CA LEU A 46 -5.59 16.85 -1.50
C LEU A 46 -5.73 15.51 -2.23
N ILE A 47 -6.34 14.50 -1.59
CA ILE A 47 -6.63 13.21 -2.23
C ILE A 47 -7.53 13.43 -3.46
N GLN A 48 -8.57 14.26 -3.34
CA GLN A 48 -9.47 14.57 -4.45
C GLN A 48 -8.77 15.34 -5.58
N SER A 49 -7.87 16.27 -5.27
CA SER A 49 -7.04 16.97 -6.26
C SER A 49 -6.17 15.98 -7.02
N ARG A 50 -5.47 15.09 -6.31
CA ARG A 50 -4.60 14.08 -6.92
C ARG A 50 -5.36 13.12 -7.83
N LEU A 51 -6.54 12.65 -7.41
CA LEU A 51 -7.42 11.86 -8.27
C LEU A 51 -7.79 12.63 -9.55
N SER A 52 -8.15 13.91 -9.41
CA SER A 52 -8.53 14.76 -10.54
C SER A 52 -7.35 15.03 -11.49
N GLU A 53 -6.15 15.27 -10.97
CA GLU A 53 -4.91 15.44 -11.75
C GLU A 53 -4.56 14.18 -12.55
N LEU A 54 -4.89 13.00 -12.01
CA LEU A 54 -4.76 11.72 -12.71
C LEU A 54 -5.92 11.43 -13.68
N ASN A 55 -6.91 12.33 -13.78
CA ASN A 55 -8.15 12.14 -14.52
C ASN A 55 -8.93 10.89 -14.06
N LEU A 56 -8.92 10.63 -12.75
CA LEU A 56 -9.59 9.51 -12.12
C LEU A 56 -10.73 9.99 -11.22
N SER A 57 -11.80 9.20 -11.18
CA SER A 57 -12.83 9.28 -10.16
C SER A 57 -12.93 7.94 -9.46
N LEU A 58 -13.37 7.94 -8.19
CA LEU A 58 -13.66 6.71 -7.48
C LEU A 58 -14.94 6.09 -8.06
N PRO A 59 -14.91 4.90 -8.66
CA PRO A 59 -16.11 4.21 -9.10
C PRO A 59 -16.99 3.81 -7.89
N SER A 60 -18.27 3.57 -8.13
CA SER A 60 -19.13 2.96 -7.13
C SER A 60 -18.65 1.54 -6.81
N PRO A 61 -18.46 1.15 -5.54
CA PRO A 61 -18.07 -0.21 -5.18
C PRO A 61 -19.12 -1.22 -5.64
N GLY A 62 -18.67 -2.37 -6.13
CA GLY A 62 -19.54 -3.52 -6.36
C GLY A 62 -20.01 -4.15 -5.05
N ALA A 63 -21.07 -4.95 -5.10
CA ALA A 63 -21.46 -5.79 -3.96
C ALA A 63 -20.65 -7.10 -3.91
N PRO A 64 -20.45 -7.72 -2.73
CA PRO A 64 -19.91 -9.07 -2.63
C PRO A 64 -20.66 -10.06 -3.52
N LYS A 65 -19.93 -11.01 -4.12
CA LYS A 65 -20.51 -11.99 -5.05
C LYS A 65 -20.95 -13.31 -4.40
N ALA A 66 -20.68 -13.47 -3.10
CA ALA A 66 -21.02 -14.65 -2.32
C ALA A 66 -21.03 -14.29 -0.81
N ASN A 67 -20.99 -15.31 0.05
CA ASN A 67 -21.02 -15.17 1.51
C ASN A 67 -19.65 -14.72 2.08
N TYR A 68 -19.18 -13.54 1.69
CA TYR A 68 -17.99 -12.88 2.22
C TYR A 68 -18.19 -11.36 2.29
N GLN A 69 -17.33 -10.67 3.03
CA GLN A 69 -17.35 -9.20 3.15
C GLN A 69 -16.23 -8.59 2.31
N LEU A 70 -16.45 -7.41 1.75
CA LEU A 70 -15.38 -6.70 1.03
C LEU A 70 -14.31 -6.17 1.99
N ILE A 71 -14.71 -5.83 3.22
CA ILE A 71 -13.81 -5.41 4.29
C ILE A 71 -14.19 -6.15 5.58
N HIS A 72 -13.18 -6.71 6.25
CA HIS A 72 -13.28 -7.09 7.65
C HIS A 72 -12.39 -6.16 8.49
N ARG A 73 -12.90 -5.67 9.62
CA ARG A 73 -12.16 -4.78 10.52
C ARG A 73 -11.75 -5.52 11.79
N ASP A 74 -10.48 -5.43 12.14
CA ASP A 74 -9.93 -5.87 13.42
C ASP A 74 -9.12 -4.72 14.04
N GLY A 75 -9.64 -4.12 15.11
CA GLY A 75 -9.08 -2.91 15.70
C GLY A 75 -9.00 -1.75 14.71
N ASP A 76 -7.79 -1.29 14.44
CA ASP A 76 -7.44 -0.23 13.49
C ASP A 76 -7.06 -0.77 12.10
N LEU A 77 -7.08 -2.08 11.90
CA LEU A 77 -6.78 -2.74 10.63
C LEU A 77 -8.05 -3.05 9.84
N LEU A 78 -8.02 -2.74 8.56
CA LEU A 78 -9.01 -3.10 7.56
C LEU A 78 -8.39 -4.12 6.60
N TYR A 79 -8.96 -5.32 6.59
CA TYR A 79 -8.62 -6.40 5.67
C TYR A 79 -9.59 -6.38 4.49
N LEU A 80 -9.08 -6.05 3.31
CA LEU A 80 -9.86 -6.00 2.08
C LEU A 80 -9.71 -7.30 1.30
N SER A 81 -10.85 -7.85 0.88
CA SER A 81 -10.91 -8.98 -0.04
C SER A 81 -10.33 -8.62 -1.43
N GLY A 82 -10.13 -9.62 -2.28
CA GLY A 82 -9.63 -9.43 -3.64
C GLY A 82 -10.49 -8.50 -4.49
N HIS A 83 -9.85 -7.54 -5.14
CA HIS A 83 -10.48 -6.57 -6.04
C HIS A 83 -9.99 -6.76 -7.47
N LEU A 84 -10.96 -6.64 -8.38
CA LEU A 84 -10.83 -6.93 -9.79
C LEU A 84 -10.57 -5.65 -10.59
N PRO A 85 -10.00 -5.76 -11.81
CA PRO A 85 -9.62 -4.62 -12.64
C PRO A 85 -10.83 -4.17 -13.48
N ILE A 86 -11.86 -3.69 -12.79
CA ILE A 86 -13.09 -3.16 -13.40
C ILE A 86 -12.88 -1.67 -13.67
N LYS A 87 -13.14 -1.24 -14.90
CA LYS A 87 -13.06 0.16 -15.31
C LYS A 87 -14.34 0.93 -14.94
N GLY A 88 -14.29 2.26 -15.05
CA GLY A 88 -15.43 3.13 -14.73
C GLY A 88 -16.68 2.90 -15.59
N ASP A 89 -16.52 2.33 -16.80
CA ASP A 89 -17.62 1.92 -17.67
C ASP A 89 -18.16 0.50 -17.37
N GLY A 90 -17.62 -0.16 -16.34
CA GLY A 90 -17.98 -1.52 -15.94
C GLY A 90 -17.28 -2.62 -16.74
N SER A 91 -16.47 -2.28 -17.75
CA SER A 91 -15.68 -3.27 -18.49
C SER A 91 -14.59 -3.88 -17.61
N VAL A 92 -14.31 -5.16 -17.82
CA VAL A 92 -13.34 -5.93 -17.02
C VAL A 92 -12.08 -6.17 -17.84
N MET A 93 -10.91 -5.88 -17.27
CA MET A 93 -9.63 -6.19 -17.93
C MET A 93 -9.30 -7.67 -17.79
N THR A 94 -9.27 -8.36 -18.94
CA THR A 94 -9.06 -9.80 -19.04
C THR A 94 -7.83 -10.12 -19.88
N GLY A 95 -7.31 -11.33 -19.68
CA GLY A 95 -6.11 -11.82 -20.35
C GLY A 95 -5.10 -12.46 -19.40
N CYS A 96 -4.01 -12.96 -19.98
CA CYS A 96 -2.91 -13.61 -19.28
C CYS A 96 -1.60 -12.89 -19.62
N CYS A 97 -0.90 -12.35 -18.62
CA CYS A 97 0.34 -11.62 -18.84
C CYS A 97 1.42 -12.56 -19.40
N ALA A 98 2.07 -12.18 -20.49
CA ALA A 98 3.08 -13.02 -21.15
C ALA A 98 4.24 -12.20 -21.73
N PRO A 99 5.41 -12.82 -21.94
CA PRO A 99 6.50 -12.19 -22.67
C PRO A 99 6.10 -11.83 -24.12
N GLY A 100 6.70 -10.76 -24.66
CA GLY A 100 6.32 -10.21 -25.97
C GLY A 100 6.48 -11.18 -27.14
N ASP A 101 7.50 -12.03 -27.12
CA ASP A 101 7.72 -13.10 -28.09
C ASP A 101 6.66 -14.20 -28.01
N VAL A 102 6.21 -14.55 -26.80
CA VAL A 102 5.09 -15.50 -26.61
C VAL A 102 3.78 -14.89 -27.14
N ILE A 103 3.54 -13.59 -26.89
CA ILE A 103 2.36 -12.88 -27.42
C ILE A 103 2.36 -12.88 -28.96
N ALA A 104 3.50 -12.56 -29.58
CA ALA A 104 3.62 -12.47 -31.04
C ALA A 104 3.31 -13.79 -31.77
N ASN A 105 3.46 -14.93 -31.08
CA ASN A 105 3.20 -16.26 -31.62
C ASN A 105 1.80 -16.81 -31.26
N SER A 106 0.98 -16.04 -30.55
CA SER A 106 -0.37 -16.46 -30.19
C SER A 106 -1.38 -16.14 -31.30
N SER A 107 -2.28 -17.08 -31.58
CA SER A 107 -3.45 -16.87 -32.45
C SER A 107 -4.77 -16.80 -31.66
N GLU A 108 -4.71 -16.72 -30.33
CA GLU A 108 -5.89 -16.63 -29.48
C GLU A 108 -6.60 -15.28 -29.69
N THR A 109 -7.91 -15.34 -29.93
CA THR A 109 -8.76 -14.17 -30.20
C THR A 109 -9.82 -13.96 -29.12
N ASN A 110 -10.02 -14.96 -28.25
CA ASN A 110 -10.88 -14.83 -27.09
C ASN A 110 -10.20 -13.91 -26.06
N PRO A 111 -10.80 -12.76 -25.70
CA PRO A 111 -10.19 -11.80 -24.78
C PRO A 111 -9.90 -12.39 -23.40
N THR A 112 -10.68 -13.39 -22.93
CA THR A 112 -10.42 -14.03 -21.64
C THR A 112 -9.26 -15.04 -21.68
N HIS A 113 -8.79 -15.44 -22.86
CA HIS A 113 -7.64 -16.31 -23.03
C HIS A 113 -6.45 -15.60 -23.70
N ALA A 114 -6.66 -14.37 -24.19
CA ALA A 114 -5.65 -13.59 -24.87
C ALA A 114 -4.41 -13.39 -23.97
N LEU A 115 -3.25 -13.43 -24.60
CA LEU A 115 -2.00 -13.05 -23.96
C LEU A 115 -1.86 -11.53 -24.04
N VAL A 116 -1.49 -10.90 -22.93
CA VAL A 116 -1.39 -9.45 -22.82
C VAL A 116 0.00 -9.05 -22.32
N PRO A 117 0.51 -7.88 -22.73
CA PRO A 117 1.82 -7.41 -22.30
C PRO A 117 1.78 -6.86 -20.86
N THR A 118 2.95 -6.66 -20.27
CA THR A 118 3.14 -6.14 -18.91
C THR A 118 2.40 -4.83 -18.67
N GLU A 119 2.35 -3.94 -19.65
CA GLU A 119 1.66 -2.64 -19.57
C GLU A 119 0.14 -2.81 -19.37
N THR A 120 -0.46 -3.82 -20.01
CA THR A 120 -1.89 -4.11 -19.80
C THR A 120 -2.13 -4.65 -18.40
N GLY A 121 -1.21 -5.47 -17.88
CA GLY A 121 -1.22 -5.91 -16.48
C GLY A 121 -1.07 -4.74 -15.51
N TYR A 122 -0.15 -3.80 -15.78
CA TYR A 122 0.06 -2.60 -14.98
C TYR A 122 -1.23 -1.77 -14.85
N GLU A 123 -1.90 -1.48 -15.97
CA GLU A 123 -3.16 -0.75 -15.95
C GLU A 123 -4.27 -1.54 -15.24
N ALA A 124 -4.29 -2.88 -15.36
CA ALA A 124 -5.21 -3.71 -14.59
C ALA A 124 -4.96 -3.59 -13.07
N ALA A 125 -3.71 -3.69 -12.62
CA ALA A 125 -3.35 -3.54 -11.21
C ALA A 125 -3.73 -2.15 -10.66
N LYS A 126 -3.54 -1.09 -11.47
CA LYS A 126 -3.98 0.27 -11.17
C LYS A 126 -5.50 0.34 -10.97
N HIS A 127 -6.29 -0.28 -11.85
CA HIS A 127 -7.74 -0.35 -11.68
C HIS A 127 -8.15 -1.14 -10.43
N CYS A 128 -7.46 -2.24 -10.09
CA CYS A 128 -7.71 -2.95 -8.84
C CYS A 128 -7.48 -2.04 -7.62
N ALA A 129 -6.39 -1.27 -7.60
CA ALA A 129 -6.10 -0.32 -6.53
C ALA A 129 -7.14 0.82 -6.45
N LEU A 130 -7.61 1.33 -7.59
CA LEU A 130 -8.68 2.32 -7.62
C LEU A 130 -9.97 1.77 -7.01
N ASN A 131 -10.34 0.53 -7.37
CA ASN A 131 -11.51 -0.14 -6.82
C ASN A 131 -11.38 -0.42 -5.32
N LEU A 132 -10.17 -0.74 -4.83
CA LEU A 132 -9.88 -0.85 -3.40
C LEU A 132 -10.11 0.47 -2.67
N LEU A 133 -9.67 1.60 -3.23
CA LEU A 133 -9.90 2.94 -2.66
C LEU A 133 -11.39 3.29 -2.62
N SER A 134 -12.16 2.94 -3.65
CA SER A 134 -13.62 3.12 -3.64
C SER A 134 -14.28 2.35 -2.51
N THR A 135 -13.92 1.07 -2.35
CA THR A 135 -14.46 0.21 -1.30
C THR A 135 -14.07 0.73 0.09
N LEU A 136 -12.83 1.19 0.28
CA LEU A 136 -12.39 1.87 1.50
C LEU A 136 -13.26 3.10 1.79
N GLN A 137 -13.40 4.02 0.83
CA GLN A 137 -14.19 5.25 1.00
C GLN A 137 -15.62 4.93 1.43
N SER A 138 -16.28 3.99 0.75
CA SER A 138 -17.65 3.60 1.08
C SER A 138 -17.76 2.94 2.45
N TYR A 139 -16.80 2.09 2.81
CA TYR A 139 -16.78 1.46 4.13
C TYR A 139 -16.59 2.50 5.24
N LEU A 140 -15.62 3.41 5.08
CA LEU A 140 -15.31 4.47 6.04
C LEU A 140 -16.52 5.39 6.26
N SER A 141 -17.16 5.85 5.18
CA SER A 141 -18.31 6.76 5.27
C SER A 141 -19.55 6.11 5.90
N THR A 142 -19.64 4.78 5.89
CA THR A 142 -20.84 4.06 6.35
C THR A 142 -20.67 3.45 7.74
N HIS A 143 -19.46 2.96 8.06
CA HIS A 143 -19.22 2.13 9.24
C HIS A 143 -18.30 2.79 10.27
N VAL A 144 -17.68 3.93 9.92
CA VAL A 144 -16.67 4.56 10.75
C VAL A 144 -17.07 6.00 11.03
N THR A 145 -17.10 6.37 12.30
CA THR A 145 -17.39 7.74 12.75
C THR A 145 -16.20 8.26 13.52
N VAL A 146 -15.72 9.45 13.13
CA VAL A 146 -14.60 10.13 13.77
C VAL A 146 -15.07 11.44 14.37
N THR A 147 -14.35 11.93 15.38
CA THR A 147 -14.59 13.26 15.95
C THR A 147 -13.68 14.25 15.26
N ASN A 148 -14.26 15.31 14.69
CA ASN A 148 -13.49 16.41 14.12
C ASN A 148 -12.73 17.10 15.27
N PRO A 149 -11.39 17.17 15.24
CA PRO A 149 -10.61 17.71 16.34
C PRO A 149 -10.83 19.22 16.54
N SER A 150 -11.20 19.93 15.47
CA SER A 150 -11.41 21.38 15.49
C SER A 150 -12.81 21.77 15.99
N THR A 151 -13.82 20.96 15.67
CA THR A 151 -15.22 21.29 16.00
C THR A 151 -15.81 20.43 17.12
N GLY A 152 -15.16 19.31 17.47
CA GLY A 152 -15.67 18.30 18.40
C GLY A 152 -16.88 17.53 17.86
N GLN A 153 -17.29 17.77 16.61
CA GLN A 153 -18.47 17.13 16.03
C GLN A 153 -18.12 15.74 15.49
N ARG A 154 -19.05 14.79 15.69
CA ARG A 154 -18.94 13.46 15.10
C ARG A 154 -19.37 13.50 13.64
N GLN A 155 -18.56 12.93 12.76
CA GLN A 155 -18.82 12.85 11.32
C GLN A 155 -18.36 11.49 10.77
N PRO A 156 -18.91 11.05 9.62
CA PRO A 156 -18.38 9.90 8.91
C PRO A 156 -16.89 10.07 8.57
N ALA A 157 -16.14 8.98 8.62
CA ALA A 157 -14.76 8.97 8.16
C ALA A 157 -14.68 8.94 6.62
N ASP A 158 -13.51 9.31 6.10
CA ASP A 158 -13.18 9.25 4.67
C ASP A 158 -11.74 8.77 4.47
N LEU A 159 -11.26 8.75 3.22
CA LEU A 159 -9.90 8.27 2.91
C LEU A 159 -8.78 9.02 3.64
N SER A 160 -9.01 10.25 4.13
CA SER A 160 -8.03 10.98 4.94
C SER A 160 -7.76 10.32 6.31
N ASN A 161 -8.64 9.43 6.76
CA ASN A 161 -8.45 8.66 7.98
C ASN A 161 -7.57 7.41 7.79
N ILE A 162 -7.13 7.09 6.58
CA ILE A 162 -6.16 6.01 6.33
C ILE A 162 -4.77 6.50 6.72
N THR A 163 -4.16 5.86 7.71
CA THR A 163 -2.82 6.22 8.21
C THR A 163 -1.71 5.45 7.49
N LYS A 164 -2.00 4.24 7.00
CA LYS A 164 -1.02 3.43 6.28
C LYS A 164 -1.68 2.35 5.43
N VAL A 165 -1.24 2.16 4.20
CA VAL A 165 -1.38 0.88 3.49
C VAL A 165 -0.30 -0.05 4.01
N ILE A 166 -0.69 -1.09 4.74
CA ILE A 166 0.23 -2.00 5.42
C ILE A 166 0.81 -3.00 4.42
N LYS A 167 -0.06 -3.65 3.65
CA LYS A 167 0.33 -4.70 2.71
C LYS A 167 -0.58 -4.74 1.49
N LEU A 168 0.03 -5.00 0.34
CA LEU A 168 -0.67 -5.50 -0.85
C LEU A 168 -0.31 -6.97 -1.11
N PHE A 169 -1.30 -7.73 -1.54
CA PHE A 169 -1.10 -9.04 -2.14
C PHE A 169 -1.62 -9.02 -3.57
N GLY A 170 -0.71 -9.16 -4.52
CA GLY A 170 -0.99 -9.10 -5.95
C GLY A 170 -0.90 -10.46 -6.59
N ILE A 171 -1.98 -10.86 -7.27
CA ILE A 171 -2.10 -12.13 -7.98
C ILE A 171 -2.23 -11.79 -9.46
N VAL A 172 -1.21 -12.12 -10.24
CA VAL A 172 -1.14 -11.78 -11.67
C VAL A 172 -1.34 -13.05 -12.47
N ARG A 173 -2.37 -13.10 -13.30
CA ARG A 173 -2.54 -14.19 -14.25
C ARG A 173 -1.40 -14.13 -15.27
N SER A 174 -0.59 -15.17 -15.27
CA SER A 174 0.73 -15.21 -15.89
C SER A 174 0.90 -16.46 -16.74
N HIS A 175 1.47 -16.30 -17.92
CA HIS A 175 2.03 -17.39 -18.70
C HIS A 175 3.20 -18.03 -17.93
N SER A 176 3.53 -19.29 -18.22
CA SER A 176 4.61 -20.01 -17.52
C SER A 176 5.95 -19.28 -17.57
N ASP A 177 6.18 -18.56 -18.66
CA ASP A 177 7.45 -17.89 -18.96
C ASP A 177 7.43 -16.42 -18.51
N PHE A 178 6.31 -15.94 -17.94
CA PHE A 178 6.18 -14.57 -17.48
C PHE A 178 6.78 -14.40 -16.07
N THR A 179 7.68 -13.43 -15.92
CA THR A 179 8.41 -13.17 -14.67
C THR A 179 8.32 -11.71 -14.19
N GLU A 180 7.48 -10.91 -14.84
CA GLU A 180 7.36 -9.47 -14.60
C GLU A 180 6.17 -9.09 -13.72
N GLN A 181 5.69 -10.01 -12.86
CA GLN A 181 4.57 -9.74 -11.95
C GLN A 181 4.83 -8.54 -11.02
N HIS A 182 6.10 -8.32 -10.67
CA HIS A 182 6.54 -7.19 -9.89
C HIS A 182 6.38 -5.85 -10.63
N LEU A 183 6.56 -5.83 -11.97
CA LEU A 183 6.31 -4.65 -12.80
C LEU A 183 4.81 -4.39 -12.96
N VAL A 184 4.02 -5.44 -13.20
CA VAL A 184 2.55 -5.35 -13.21
C VAL A 184 2.02 -4.74 -11.92
N MET A 185 2.46 -5.23 -10.76
CA MET A 185 1.99 -4.74 -9.48
C MET A 185 2.44 -3.31 -9.15
N ASN A 186 3.39 -2.73 -9.89
CA ASN A 186 3.71 -1.30 -9.75
C ASN A 186 2.51 -0.43 -10.10
N GLY A 187 1.58 -0.84 -10.98
CA GLY A 187 0.39 -0.06 -11.27
C GLY A 187 -0.49 0.20 -10.05
N ALA A 188 -0.63 -0.81 -9.18
CA ALA A 188 -1.32 -0.65 -7.91
C ALA A 188 -0.51 0.23 -6.94
N SER A 189 0.79 -0.03 -6.81
CA SER A 189 1.66 0.69 -5.86
C SER A 189 1.82 2.16 -6.19
N ASP A 190 2.00 2.48 -7.47
CA ASP A 190 2.17 3.84 -7.98
C ASP A 190 0.89 4.65 -7.77
N LEU A 191 -0.28 4.09 -8.10
CA LEU A 191 -1.56 4.76 -7.87
C LEU A 191 -1.75 5.11 -6.39
N LEU A 192 -1.52 4.16 -5.48
CA LEU A 192 -1.67 4.40 -4.05
C LEU A 192 -0.68 5.45 -3.54
N GLY A 193 0.56 5.43 -4.02
CA GLY A 193 1.57 6.43 -3.72
C GLY A 193 1.22 7.83 -4.25
N GLN A 194 0.64 7.91 -5.45
CA GLN A 194 0.20 9.17 -6.05
C GLN A 194 -1.02 9.74 -5.32
N VAL A 195 -2.01 8.91 -4.99
CA VAL A 195 -3.28 9.35 -4.39
C VAL A 195 -3.14 9.62 -2.89
N LEU A 196 -2.66 8.64 -2.11
CA LEU A 196 -2.54 8.76 -0.65
C LEU A 196 -1.22 9.39 -0.22
N GLY A 197 -0.27 9.57 -1.14
CA GLY A 197 1.08 10.05 -0.84
C GLY A 197 2.05 8.91 -0.52
N LYS A 198 3.35 9.22 -0.62
CA LYS A 198 4.44 8.24 -0.47
C LYS A 198 4.39 7.48 0.86
N GLU A 199 4.24 8.20 1.98
CA GLU A 199 4.29 7.57 3.30
C GLU A 199 3.06 6.73 3.61
N VAL A 200 1.85 7.22 3.30
CA VAL A 200 0.60 6.50 3.57
C VAL A 200 0.40 5.36 2.57
N GLY A 201 0.47 5.65 1.27
CA GLY A 201 0.11 4.70 0.21
C GLY A 201 1.28 4.08 -0.52
N GLY A 202 2.41 4.77 -0.66
CA GLY A 202 3.52 4.33 -1.52
C GLY A 202 4.49 3.31 -0.88
N CYS A 203 4.68 3.37 0.44
CA CYS A 203 5.66 2.54 1.16
C CYS A 203 4.99 1.40 1.94
N HIS A 204 4.34 0.46 1.24
CA HIS A 204 3.69 -0.73 1.80
C HIS A 204 4.51 -2.00 1.59
N ALA A 205 4.31 -3.02 2.44
CA ALA A 205 4.80 -4.36 2.14
C ALA A 205 4.06 -4.94 0.93
N ARG A 206 4.71 -5.80 0.13
CA ARG A 206 4.08 -6.34 -1.08
C ARG A 206 4.52 -7.77 -1.36
N SER A 207 3.61 -8.58 -1.89
CA SER A 207 3.96 -9.80 -2.62
C SER A 207 3.25 -9.75 -3.97
N ALA A 208 3.96 -10.13 -5.03
CA ALA A 208 3.44 -10.19 -6.39
C ALA A 208 3.75 -11.58 -6.95
N ILE A 209 2.71 -12.38 -7.20
CA ILE A 209 2.85 -13.77 -7.62
C ILE A 209 2.14 -14.03 -8.94
N GLY A 210 2.63 -15.02 -9.68
CA GLY A 210 1.97 -15.53 -10.88
C GLY A 210 0.94 -16.61 -10.53
N THR A 211 -0.18 -16.65 -11.25
CA THR A 211 -1.14 -17.76 -11.28
C THR A 211 -1.51 -18.10 -12.72
N ASN A 212 -1.94 -19.33 -13.00
CA ASN A 212 -2.39 -19.72 -14.33
C ASN A 212 -3.82 -19.22 -14.66
N THR A 213 -4.64 -18.99 -13.64
CA THR A 213 -6.04 -18.56 -13.81
C THR A 213 -6.51 -17.66 -12.68
N LEU A 214 -7.48 -16.81 -13.00
CA LEU A 214 -8.23 -15.98 -12.07
C LEU A 214 -9.72 -16.00 -12.46
N PRO A 215 -10.64 -15.75 -11.51
CA PRO A 215 -12.07 -15.66 -11.79
C PRO A 215 -12.36 -14.69 -12.94
N LEU A 216 -13.34 -15.03 -13.79
CA LEU A 216 -13.75 -14.23 -14.96
C LEU A 216 -12.65 -14.00 -16.02
N GLY A 217 -11.50 -14.67 -15.91
CA GLY A 217 -10.39 -14.53 -16.87
C GLY A 217 -9.64 -13.20 -16.73
N ILE A 218 -9.75 -12.51 -15.59
CA ILE A 218 -9.09 -11.23 -15.34
C ILE A 218 -7.56 -11.33 -15.36
N CYS A 219 -6.90 -10.19 -15.64
CA CYS A 219 -5.43 -10.12 -15.65
C CYS A 219 -4.82 -10.16 -14.24
N VAL A 220 -5.43 -9.45 -13.29
CA VAL A 220 -4.85 -9.18 -11.98
C VAL A 220 -5.96 -9.17 -10.93
N GLU A 221 -5.67 -9.67 -9.74
CA GLU A 221 -6.47 -9.49 -8.53
C GLU A 221 -5.58 -8.92 -7.43
N VAL A 222 -6.09 -7.95 -6.65
CA VAL A 222 -5.32 -7.31 -5.57
C VAL A 222 -6.10 -7.30 -4.27
N GLU A 223 -5.45 -7.72 -3.20
CA GLU A 223 -5.91 -7.57 -1.82
C GLU A 223 -5.11 -6.49 -1.09
N MET A 224 -5.71 -5.88 -0.06
CA MET A 224 -5.09 -4.83 0.72
C MET A 224 -5.33 -5.00 2.22
N ILE A 225 -4.31 -4.71 3.02
CA ILE A 225 -4.47 -4.41 4.44
C ILE A 225 -4.17 -2.93 4.61
N ALA A 226 -5.13 -2.17 5.13
CA ALA A 226 -4.98 -0.76 5.45
C ALA A 226 -5.16 -0.54 6.95
N LYS A 227 -4.49 0.48 7.48
CA LYS A 227 -4.64 0.95 8.85
C LYS A 227 -5.34 2.30 8.84
N ILE A 228 -6.29 2.48 9.74
CA ILE A 228 -6.96 3.76 9.99
C ILE A 228 -6.43 4.42 11.27
N SER A 229 -6.71 5.71 11.46
CA SER A 229 -6.41 6.37 12.73
C SER A 229 -7.18 5.71 13.88
N ASP A 230 -6.58 5.66 15.07
CA ASP A 230 -7.29 5.26 16.28
C ASP A 230 -8.53 6.14 16.45
N ILE A 231 -9.67 5.52 16.76
CA ILE A 231 -11.01 6.14 16.77
C ILE A 231 -11.59 6.10 18.16
#